data_AF-A0A974UTY4-F1
#
_entry.id   AF-A0A974UTY4-F1
#
_cell.length_a   1.000
_cell.length_b   1.000
_cell.length_c   1.000
_cell.angle_alpha   90.00
_cell.angle_beta   90.00
_cell.angle_gamma   90.00
#
_symmetry.space_group_name_H-M   'P 1'
#
loop_
_entity.id
_entity.type
_entity.pdbx_description
1 polymer ?
#
loop_
_entity_poly.entity_id
_entity_poly.type
_entity_poly.pdbx_seq_one_letter_code
_entity_poly.pdbx_strand_id
1 'polypeptide(L)'
;MRTTAMTQRQPEKSTNQLAVWRDLIQALEQVDAAWKAAQPAGTGTAASSQLPGNLAVGLVEASHRATVAIVEITDILVEQYDSGDAFHDIASALRQALARWPTR
;
A
#
# COMPACT_ATOMS: atom_id res chain seq x y z
N MET A 1 51.67 -13.70 14.78
CA MET A 1 50.75 -12.57 14.52
C MET A 1 49.91 -12.90 13.30
N ARG A 2 48.63 -13.24 13.48
CA ARG A 2 47.64 -13.43 12.41
C ARG A 2 46.41 -12.62 12.81
N THR A 3 46.17 -11.52 12.12
CA THR A 3 44.96 -10.71 12.29
C THR A 3 43.95 -11.19 11.27
N THR A 4 42.93 -11.92 11.73
CA THR A 4 41.80 -12.39 10.94
C THR A 4 40.94 -11.20 10.52
N ALA A 5 40.62 -11.16 9.23
CA ALA A 5 39.70 -10.19 8.65
C ALA A 5 38.31 -10.30 9.29
N MET A 6 37.89 -9.27 10.05
CA MET A 6 36.48 -9.05 10.35
C MET A 6 35.87 -8.25 9.21
N THR A 7 35.50 -8.94 8.12
CA THR A 7 34.60 -8.36 7.12
C THR A 7 33.20 -8.33 7.73
N GLN A 8 32.83 -7.23 8.36
CA GLN A 8 31.43 -6.91 8.66
C GLN A 8 30.65 -6.82 7.34
N ARG A 9 30.10 -7.94 6.86
CA ARG A 9 29.09 -7.93 5.81
C ARG A 9 27.72 -7.66 6.44
N GLN A 10 27.39 -6.38 6.63
CA GLN A 10 25.99 -6.00 6.72
C GLN A 10 25.76 -4.55 6.27
N PRO A 11 25.61 -4.33 4.95
CA PRO A 11 24.73 -3.26 4.49
C PRO A 11 23.72 -3.68 3.39
N GLU A 12 23.96 -4.77 2.66
CA GLU A 12 23.18 -5.09 1.44
C GLU A 12 21.69 -5.36 1.70
N LYS A 13 21.38 -6.01 2.83
CA LYS A 13 19.99 -6.33 3.21
C LYS A 13 19.17 -5.07 3.53
N SER A 14 19.80 -4.04 4.09
CA SER A 14 19.16 -2.76 4.40
C SER A 14 18.89 -1.94 3.13
N THR A 15 19.83 -1.92 2.17
CA THR A 15 19.66 -1.19 0.91
C THR A 15 18.54 -1.78 0.05
N ASN A 16 18.44 -3.11 -0.02
CA ASN A 16 17.40 -3.78 -0.80
C ASN A 16 16.00 -3.58 -0.20
N GLN A 17 15.86 -3.60 1.14
CA GLN A 17 14.58 -3.33 1.79
C GLN A 17 14.16 -1.86 1.64
N LEU A 18 15.10 -0.91 1.75
CA LEU A 18 14.82 0.50 1.51
C LEU A 18 14.39 0.78 0.06
N ALA A 19 14.92 0.03 -0.91
CA ALA A 19 14.46 0.10 -2.30
C ALA A 19 13.01 -0.38 -2.42
N VAL A 20 12.65 -1.50 -1.81
CA VAL A 20 11.26 -2.00 -1.79
C VAL A 20 10.30 -1.00 -1.16
N TRP A 21 10.66 -0.37 -0.04
CA TRP A 21 9.83 0.65 0.60
C TRP A 21 9.63 1.89 -0.30
N ARG A 22 10.68 2.33 -1.00
CA ARG A 22 10.57 3.42 -1.98
C ARG A 22 9.67 3.05 -3.16
N ASP A 23 9.79 1.83 -3.67
CA ASP A 23 8.96 1.35 -4.78
C ASP A 23 7.48 1.28 -4.37
N LEU A 24 7.18 0.88 -3.12
CA LEU A 24 5.83 0.91 -2.56
C LEU A 24 5.26 2.33 -2.47
N ILE A 25 6.04 3.30 -2.01
CA ILE A 25 5.62 4.72 -1.98
C ILE A 25 5.29 5.19 -3.41
N GLN A 26 6.18 4.92 -4.37
CA GLN A 26 5.97 5.31 -5.76
C GLN A 26 4.72 4.65 -6.37
N ALA A 27 4.43 3.40 -6.04
CA ALA A 27 3.22 2.72 -6.49
C ALA A 27 1.95 3.38 -5.94
N LEU A 28 1.94 3.77 -4.66
CA LEU A 28 0.80 4.48 -4.06
C LEU A 28 0.57 5.86 -4.69
N GLU A 29 1.65 6.60 -5.00
CA GLU A 29 1.56 7.87 -5.73
C GLU A 29 0.98 7.67 -7.15
N GLN A 30 1.35 6.59 -7.84
CA GLN A 30 0.78 6.27 -9.15
C GLN A 30 -0.71 5.93 -9.07
N VAL A 31 -1.16 5.26 -8.01
CA VAL A 31 -2.59 4.99 -7.78
C VAL A 31 -3.36 6.30 -7.60
N ASP A 32 -2.86 7.24 -6.80
CA ASP A 32 -3.48 8.56 -6.61
C ASP A 32 -3.53 9.35 -7.93
N ALA A 33 -2.44 9.37 -8.69
CA ALA A 33 -2.37 10.02 -9.99
C ALA A 33 -3.37 9.41 -11.00
N ALA A 34 -3.45 8.09 -11.06
CA ALA A 34 -4.40 7.38 -11.92
C ALA A 34 -5.85 7.67 -11.53
N TRP A 35 -6.16 7.70 -10.23
CA TRP A 35 -7.49 8.07 -9.75
C TRP A 35 -7.86 9.50 -10.11
N LYS A 36 -6.95 10.47 -9.89
CA LYS A 36 -7.16 11.87 -10.29
C LYS A 36 -7.42 12.02 -11.79
N ALA A 37 -6.70 11.27 -12.62
CA ALA A 37 -6.90 11.27 -14.07
C ALA A 37 -8.24 10.62 -14.48
N ALA A 38 -8.74 9.66 -13.70
CA ALA A 38 -10.03 9.00 -13.93
C ALA A 38 -11.24 9.79 -13.40
N GLN A 39 -11.02 10.81 -12.55
CA GLN A 39 -12.10 11.66 -12.06
C GLN A 39 -12.72 12.47 -13.21
N PRO A 40 -14.06 12.55 -13.30
CA PRO A 40 -14.71 13.34 -14.34
C PRO A 40 -14.39 14.83 -14.16
N ALA A 41 -14.00 15.50 -15.25
CA ALA A 41 -13.57 16.90 -15.26
C ALA A 41 -14.73 17.93 -15.10
N GLY A 42 -15.94 17.52 -14.70
CA GLY A 42 -17.10 18.40 -14.57
C GLY A 42 -18.31 17.76 -13.89
N THR A 43 -19.36 18.54 -13.63
CA THR A 43 -20.63 18.13 -12.96
C THR A 43 -21.54 17.25 -13.82
N GLY A 44 -21.04 16.72 -14.93
CA GLY A 44 -21.81 15.97 -15.90
C GLY A 44 -21.15 14.65 -16.22
N THR A 45 -21.96 13.59 -16.17
CA THR A 45 -21.72 12.21 -16.64
C THR A 45 -20.76 11.35 -15.82
N ALA A 46 -21.39 10.41 -15.11
CA ALA A 46 -20.80 9.26 -14.46
C ALA A 46 -19.88 8.47 -15.40
N ALA A 47 -18.56 8.68 -15.30
CA ALA A 47 -17.55 7.80 -15.90
C ALA A 47 -17.73 6.34 -15.43
N SER A 48 -18.34 6.14 -14.25
CA SER A 48 -18.72 4.84 -13.70
C SER A 48 -19.76 4.09 -14.54
N SER A 49 -20.54 4.76 -15.39
CA SER A 49 -21.65 4.12 -16.13
C SER A 49 -21.22 3.34 -17.38
N GLN A 50 -19.93 3.37 -17.75
CA GLN A 50 -19.44 2.76 -19.00
C GLN A 50 -18.22 1.84 -18.82
N LEU A 51 -17.77 1.57 -17.59
CA LEU A 51 -16.66 0.64 -17.37
C LEU A 51 -17.06 -0.77 -17.83
N PRO A 52 -16.32 -1.38 -18.78
CA PRO A 52 -16.51 -2.78 -19.14
C PRO A 52 -16.51 -3.67 -17.90
N GLY A 53 -17.45 -4.62 -17.80
CA GLY A 53 -17.63 -5.43 -16.60
C GLY A 53 -16.36 -6.18 -16.15
N ASN A 54 -15.54 -6.64 -17.09
CA ASN A 54 -14.25 -7.27 -16.80
C ASN A 54 -13.23 -6.30 -16.17
N LEU A 55 -13.24 -5.02 -16.57
CA LEU A 55 -12.40 -3.99 -15.96
C LEU A 55 -12.94 -3.61 -14.57
N ALA A 56 -14.26 -3.55 -14.39
CA ALA A 56 -14.86 -3.31 -13.07
C ALA A 56 -14.51 -4.42 -12.07
N VAL A 57 -14.64 -5.69 -12.47
CA VAL A 57 -14.26 -6.84 -11.62
C VAL A 57 -12.76 -6.82 -11.31
N GLY A 58 -11.91 -6.62 -12.33
CA GLY A 58 -10.46 -6.53 -12.14
C GLY A 58 -10.06 -5.37 -11.21
N LEU A 59 -10.75 -4.23 -11.30
CA LEU A 59 -10.53 -3.10 -10.40
C LEU A 59 -10.91 -3.45 -8.96
N VAL A 60 -12.06 -4.08 -8.74
CA VAL A 60 -12.50 -4.51 -7.40
C VAL A 60 -11.51 -5.52 -6.78
N GLU A 61 -11.06 -6.51 -7.54
CA GLU A 61 -10.07 -7.49 -7.06
C GLU A 61 -8.71 -6.85 -6.76
N ALA A 62 -8.25 -5.93 -7.61
CA ALA A 62 -7.02 -5.19 -7.38
C ALA A 62 -7.12 -4.30 -6.15
N SER A 63 -8.24 -3.59 -5.97
CA SER A 63 -8.51 -2.78 -4.79
C SER A 63 -8.52 -3.62 -3.51
N HIS A 64 -9.13 -4.80 -3.52
CA HIS A 64 -9.10 -5.71 -2.38
C HIS A 64 -7.67 -6.10 -1.99
N ARG A 65 -6.87 -6.55 -2.95
CA ARG A 65 -5.46 -6.92 -2.71
C ARG A 65 -4.64 -5.74 -2.19
N ALA A 66 -4.87 -4.54 -2.74
CA ALA A 66 -4.20 -3.33 -2.29
C ALA A 66 -4.60 -2.97 -0.84
N THR A 67 -5.88 -3.10 -0.48
CA THR A 67 -6.35 -2.87 0.89
C THR A 67 -5.69 -3.83 1.88
N VAL A 68 -5.60 -5.13 1.55
CA VAL A 68 -4.88 -6.11 2.38
C VAL A 68 -3.42 -5.68 2.59
N ALA A 69 -2.71 -5.33 1.51
CA ALA A 69 -1.31 -4.94 1.61
C ALA A 69 -1.10 -3.65 2.43
N ILE A 70 -1.98 -2.66 2.27
CA ILE A 70 -1.93 -1.39 3.04
C ILE A 70 -2.16 -1.65 4.53
N VAL A 71 -3.09 -2.54 4.89
CA VAL A 71 -3.33 -2.94 6.28
C VAL A 71 -2.05 -3.56 6.88
N GLU A 72 -1.45 -4.54 6.19
CA GLU A 72 -0.24 -5.21 6.65
C GLU A 72 0.94 -4.24 6.80
N ILE A 73 1.15 -3.34 5.84
CA ILE A 73 2.16 -2.28 5.94
C ILE A 73 1.89 -1.39 7.17
N THR A 74 0.64 -1.00 7.39
CA THR A 74 0.28 -0.14 8.51
C THR A 74 0.52 -0.83 9.86
N ASP A 75 0.16 -2.11 9.99
CA ASP A 75 0.40 -2.89 11.20
C ASP A 75 1.93 -3.00 11.48
N ILE A 76 2.75 -3.25 10.44
CA ILE A 76 4.23 -3.26 10.58
C ILE A 76 4.75 -1.90 11.09
N LEU A 77 4.23 -0.79 10.55
CA LEU A 77 4.67 0.55 10.95
C LEU A 77 4.25 0.87 12.39
N VAL A 78 3.05 0.46 12.81
CA VAL A 78 2.59 0.60 14.19
C VAL A 78 3.44 -0.21 15.17
N GLU A 79 3.88 -1.41 14.78
CA GLU A 79 4.77 -2.22 15.61
C GLU A 79 6.20 -1.64 15.69
N GLN A 80 6.71 -1.07 14.60
CA GLN A 80 8.10 -0.59 14.51
C GLN A 80 8.29 0.83 15.03
N TYR A 81 7.29 1.68 14.82
CA TYR A 81 7.29 3.05 15.31
C TYR A 81 6.25 3.14 16.41
N ASP A 82 6.65 3.57 17.61
CA ASP A 82 5.74 3.99 18.68
C ASP A 82 5.02 5.28 18.23
N SER A 83 4.14 5.11 17.25
CA SER A 83 3.65 6.16 16.36
C SER A 83 2.54 6.99 17.00
N GLY A 84 2.32 6.81 18.31
CA GLY A 84 1.22 7.39 19.06
C GLY A 84 -0.16 6.83 18.66
N ASP A 85 -1.19 7.35 19.34
CA ASP A 85 -2.56 6.87 19.24
C ASP A 85 -3.16 7.03 17.83
N ALA A 86 -2.77 8.08 17.09
CA ALA A 86 -3.33 8.38 15.77
C ALA A 86 -3.04 7.30 14.70
N PHE A 87 -1.84 6.70 14.73
CA PHE A 87 -1.50 5.62 13.79
C PHE A 87 -2.21 4.32 14.16
N HIS A 88 -2.38 4.05 15.46
CA HIS A 88 -3.17 2.91 15.93
C HIS A 88 -4.65 3.03 15.52
N ASP A 89 -5.22 4.24 15.60
CA ASP A 89 -6.59 4.51 15.18
C ASP A 89 -6.77 4.28 13.66
N ILE A 90 -5.83 4.75 12.84
CA ILE A 90 -5.84 4.52 11.39
C ILE A 90 -5.72 3.03 11.08
N ALA A 91 -4.79 2.31 11.72
CA ALA A 91 -4.63 0.86 11.55
C ALA A 91 -5.92 0.10 11.91
N SER A 92 -6.56 0.48 13.01
CA SER A 92 -7.85 -0.08 13.44
C SER A 92 -8.95 0.18 12.40
N ALA A 93 -9.05 1.40 11.88
CA ALA A 93 -10.01 1.75 10.84
C ALA A 93 -9.80 0.95 9.55
N LEU A 94 -8.54 0.77 9.13
CA LEU A 94 -8.19 -0.02 7.95
C LEU A 94 -8.53 -1.50 8.14
N ARG A 95 -8.25 -2.09 9.31
CA ARG A 95 -8.66 -3.47 9.64
C ARG A 95 -10.18 -3.64 9.60
N GLN A 96 -10.94 -2.68 10.11
CA GLN A 96 -12.40 -2.70 10.04
C GLN A 96 -12.92 -2.58 8.60
N ALA A 97 -12.27 -1.76 7.77
CA ALA A 97 -12.61 -1.63 6.36
C ALA A 97 -12.37 -2.95 5.61
N LEU A 98 -11.24 -3.61 5.85
CA LEU A 98 -10.92 -4.91 5.27
C LEU A 98 -11.91 -6.00 5.72
N ALA A 99 -12.30 -6.01 7.00
CA ALA A 99 -13.27 -6.98 7.52
C ALA A 99 -14.66 -6.86 6.90
N ARG A 100 -15.01 -5.69 6.33
CA ARG A 100 -16.28 -5.44 5.65
C ARG A 100 -16.25 -5.78 4.16
N TRP A 101 -15.10 -6.14 3.60
CA TRP A 101 -15.03 -6.55 2.21
C TRP A 101 -15.85 -7.83 2.01
N PRO A 102 -16.74 -7.90 1.00
CA PRO A 102 -17.46 -9.12 0.71
C PRO A 102 -16.44 -10.21 0.38
N THR A 103 -16.31 -11.21 1.26
CA THR A 103 -15.33 -12.29 1.09
C THR A 103 -15.80 -13.37 0.13
N ARG A 104 -17.05 -13.31 -0.35
CA ARG A 104 -17.63 -14.19 -1.39
C ARG A 104 -18.80 -13.49 -2.07
#